data_AF-A0A951V891-F1
#
_entry.id   AF-A0A951V891-F1
#
_cell.length_a   1.000
_cell.length_b   1.000
_cell.length_c   1.000
_cell.angle_alpha   90.00
_cell.angle_beta   90.00
_cell.angle_gamma   90.00
#
_symmetry.space_group_name_H-M   'P 1'
#
loop_
_entity.id
_entity.type
_entity.pdbx_description
1 polymer ?
#
loop_
_entity_poly.entity_id
_entity_poly.type
_entity_poly.pdbx_seq_one_letter_code
_entity_poly.pdbx_strand_id
1 'polypeptide(L)'
;MEKKPLRLKTSLENSQGGIKKKFSSLKRKIKKKNHSPESWTSHFFKIFIFVVLISGFIFISTVGLHEFGHVLSAKYYNCEYKTILFEEDSYPYTEIFCPNSEFKKFIIWAGPLLPSLLAISLFIIGGKFIREIALMMLGFNLLTTYKDLLDLGFSPYLRIGTIVLGLILIAIGLIFLNHERFKLSLMVPFSKSD
;
A
#
# COMPACT_ATOMS: atom_id res chain seq x y z
N MET A 1 16.29 81.81 8.53
CA MET A 1 15.12 81.28 9.26
C MET A 1 15.43 79.87 9.72
N GLU A 2 15.70 79.74 11.02
CA GLU A 2 16.23 78.54 11.68
C GLU A 2 15.05 77.66 12.15
N LYS A 3 14.89 76.46 11.58
CA LYS A 3 13.88 75.49 12.02
C LYS A 3 14.49 74.55 13.06
N LYS A 4 14.05 74.69 14.31
CA LYS A 4 14.36 73.75 15.40
C LYS A 4 13.61 72.43 15.21
N PRO A 5 14.26 71.26 15.38
CA PRO A 5 13.57 69.99 15.36
C PRO A 5 12.85 69.70 16.69
N LEU A 6 11.58 69.31 16.57
CA LEU A 6 10.70 68.85 17.64
C LEU A 6 11.23 67.53 18.25
N ARG A 7 11.44 67.50 19.56
CA ARG A 7 11.71 66.27 20.33
C ARG A 7 10.41 65.48 20.51
N LEU A 8 10.28 64.35 19.83
CA LEU A 8 9.30 63.30 20.14
C LEU A 8 10.05 61.99 20.44
N LYS A 9 10.62 61.90 21.64
CA LYS A 9 11.19 60.66 22.20
C LYS A 9 10.92 60.67 23.70
N THR A 10 9.86 60.02 24.16
CA THR A 10 9.70 59.70 25.61
C THR A 10 8.58 58.72 25.98
N SER A 11 7.88 58.06 25.05
CA SER A 11 6.71 57.22 25.44
C SER A 11 6.72 55.75 24.98
N LEU A 12 7.84 55.23 24.46
CA LEU A 12 7.90 53.84 23.97
C LEU A 12 8.75 52.87 24.81
N GLU A 13 9.50 53.35 25.81
CA GLU A 13 10.42 52.48 26.56
C GLU A 13 9.79 51.73 27.76
N ASN A 14 8.64 52.18 28.27
CA ASN A 14 8.01 51.53 29.44
C ASN A 14 7.07 50.36 29.10
N SER A 15 6.77 50.09 27.82
CA SER A 15 5.87 48.98 27.44
C SER A 15 6.60 47.65 27.13
N GLN A 16 7.92 47.68 26.89
CA GLN A 16 8.67 46.48 26.51
C GLN A 16 9.06 45.56 27.70
N GLY A 17 9.01 46.05 28.94
CA GLY A 17 9.40 45.28 30.14
C GLY A 17 8.40 44.19 30.57
N GLY A 18 7.10 44.41 30.35
CA GLY A 18 6.04 43.50 30.79
C GLY A 18 5.93 42.21 29.96
N ILE A 19 6.17 42.31 28.65
CA ILE A 19 6.02 41.18 27.71
C ILE A 19 7.14 40.14 27.91
N LYS A 20 8.37 40.57 28.22
CA LYS A 20 9.51 39.68 28.44
C LYS A 20 9.33 38.74 29.66
N LYS A 21 8.69 39.19 30.74
CA LYS A 21 8.44 38.35 31.93
C LYS A 21 7.35 37.29 31.70
N LYS A 22 6.35 37.57 30.85
CA LYS A 22 5.28 36.60 30.54
C LYS A 22 5.76 35.49 29.60
N PHE A 23 6.70 35.78 28.71
CA PHE A 23 7.31 34.77 27.83
C PHE A 23 8.30 33.83 28.55
N SER A 24 8.97 34.29 29.62
CA SER A 24 9.92 33.46 30.36
C SER A 24 9.25 32.43 31.29
N SER A 25 8.04 32.70 31.78
CA SER A 25 7.27 31.73 32.57
C SER A 25 6.62 30.65 31.67
N LEU A 26 6.18 31.00 30.46
CA LEU A 26 5.66 30.03 29.49
C LEU A 26 6.74 29.04 29.04
N LYS A 27 7.98 29.51 28.82
CA LYS A 27 9.11 28.63 28.47
C LYS A 27 9.48 27.61 29.55
N ARG A 28 9.15 27.85 30.82
CA ARG A 28 9.42 26.89 31.91
C ARG A 28 8.37 25.80 32.06
N LYS A 29 7.12 26.01 31.65
CA LYS A 29 6.07 24.97 31.72
C LYS A 29 6.13 23.93 30.60
N ILE A 30 6.89 24.18 29.53
CA ILE A 30 7.15 23.18 28.46
C ILE A 30 8.24 22.18 28.92
N LYS A 31 8.88 22.40 30.07
CA LYS A 31 9.94 21.54 30.59
C LYS A 31 9.35 20.28 31.25
N LYS A 32 9.59 19.13 30.59
CA LYS A 32 9.47 17.74 31.08
C LYS A 32 8.05 17.15 31.17
N LYS A 33 7.38 17.00 30.04
CA LYS A 33 6.53 15.80 29.85
C LYS A 33 7.50 14.66 29.53
N ASN A 34 7.87 13.86 30.53
CA ASN A 34 8.66 12.64 30.34
C ASN A 34 7.86 11.72 29.39
N HIS A 35 8.12 11.83 28.09
CA HIS A 35 7.74 10.78 27.16
C HIS A 35 8.55 9.56 27.59
N SER A 36 7.89 8.57 28.19
CA SER A 36 8.48 7.25 28.29
C SER A 36 8.90 6.86 26.87
N PRO A 37 10.17 6.53 26.60
CA PRO A 37 10.56 6.06 25.29
C PRO A 37 9.68 4.85 24.99
N GLU A 38 8.79 4.95 23.99
CA GLU A 38 8.14 3.74 23.48
C GLU A 38 9.26 2.76 23.16
N SER A 39 9.16 1.54 23.68
CA SER A 39 10.17 0.53 23.40
C SER A 39 10.26 0.33 21.90
N TRP A 40 11.47 0.27 21.36
CA TRP A 40 11.72 -0.02 19.95
C TRP A 40 10.97 -1.27 19.47
N THR A 41 10.78 -2.25 20.37
CA THR A 41 9.98 -3.45 20.14
C THR A 41 8.52 -3.15 19.81
N SER A 42 7.86 -2.25 20.53
CA SER A 42 6.47 -1.86 20.28
C SER A 42 6.30 -1.27 18.87
N HIS A 43 7.25 -0.41 18.46
CA HIS A 43 7.23 0.18 17.13
C HIS A 43 7.45 -0.87 16.04
N PHE A 44 8.37 -1.81 16.24
CA PHE A 44 8.60 -2.93 15.31
C PHE A 44 7.34 -3.79 15.14
N PHE A 45 6.68 -4.19 16.23
CA PHE A 45 5.45 -5.01 16.15
C PHE A 45 4.31 -4.29 15.43
N LYS A 46 4.12 -2.97 15.67
CA LYS A 46 3.13 -2.16 14.93
C LYS A 46 3.42 -2.11 13.43
N ILE A 47 4.69 -2.14 13.02
CA ILE A 47 5.08 -2.20 11.61
C ILE A 47 4.82 -3.58 11.03
N PHE A 48 5.29 -4.62 11.71
CA PHE A 48 5.16 -6.00 11.28
C PHE A 48 3.69 -6.39 11.07
N ILE A 49 2.82 -6.13 12.06
CA ILE A 49 1.39 -6.46 11.98
C ILE A 49 0.74 -5.75 10.79
N PHE A 50 1.04 -4.47 10.59
CA PHE A 50 0.50 -3.72 9.45
C PHE A 50 0.93 -4.33 8.11
N VAL A 51 2.21 -4.68 7.95
CA VAL A 51 2.73 -5.29 6.72
C VAL A 51 2.05 -6.63 6.46
N VAL A 52 1.89 -7.46 7.48
CA VAL A 52 1.20 -8.75 7.35
C VAL A 52 -0.26 -8.54 6.95
N LEU A 53 -0.99 -7.65 7.64
CA LEU A 53 -2.40 -7.39 7.35
C LEU A 53 -2.61 -6.80 5.95
N ILE A 54 -1.83 -5.79 5.56
CA ILE A 54 -1.97 -5.16 4.24
C ILE A 54 -1.58 -6.12 3.12
N SER A 55 -0.51 -6.90 3.30
CA SER A 55 -0.10 -7.89 2.29
C SER A 55 -1.14 -8.99 2.15
N GLY A 56 -1.69 -9.49 3.26
CA GLY A 56 -2.75 -10.49 3.25
C GLY A 56 -4.02 -9.99 2.55
N PHE A 57 -4.41 -8.74 2.82
CA PHE A 57 -5.56 -8.12 2.15
C PHE A 57 -5.34 -7.95 0.65
N ILE A 58 -4.16 -7.48 0.23
CA ILE A 58 -3.81 -7.35 -1.19
C ILE A 58 -3.78 -8.73 -1.86
N PHE A 59 -3.19 -9.73 -1.20
CA PHE A 59 -3.14 -11.10 -1.71
C PHE A 59 -4.56 -11.65 -1.95
N ILE A 60 -5.42 -11.67 -0.94
CA ILE A 60 -6.79 -12.20 -1.06
C ILE A 60 -7.57 -11.43 -2.14
N SER A 61 -7.44 -10.12 -2.19
CA SER A 61 -8.10 -9.29 -3.22
C SER A 61 -7.60 -9.62 -4.63
N THR A 62 -6.30 -9.85 -4.78
CA THR A 62 -5.69 -10.20 -6.08
C THR A 62 -6.16 -11.57 -6.56
N VAL A 63 -6.15 -12.57 -5.68
CA VAL A 63 -6.67 -13.91 -5.97
C VAL A 63 -8.15 -13.85 -6.34
N GLY A 64 -8.95 -13.09 -5.57
CA GLY A 64 -10.37 -12.91 -5.86
C GLY A 64 -10.61 -12.26 -7.23
N LEU A 65 -9.85 -11.23 -7.59
CA LEU A 65 -9.93 -10.61 -8.92
C LEU A 65 -9.47 -11.53 -10.04
N HIS A 66 -8.47 -12.37 -9.78
CA HIS A 66 -7.96 -13.35 -10.72
C HIS A 66 -9.03 -14.40 -11.05
N GLU A 67 -9.62 -15.04 -10.04
CA GLU A 67 -10.72 -16.00 -10.24
C GLU A 67 -11.96 -15.33 -10.84
N PHE A 68 -12.26 -14.09 -10.45
CA PHE A 68 -13.35 -13.32 -11.05
C PHE A 68 -13.15 -13.08 -12.55
N GLY A 69 -11.90 -12.93 -13.02
CA GLY A 69 -11.57 -12.85 -14.44
C GLY A 69 -11.93 -14.12 -15.22
N HIS A 70 -11.63 -15.30 -14.65
CA HIS A 70 -12.06 -16.58 -15.24
C HIS A 70 -13.58 -16.70 -15.30
N VAL A 71 -14.27 -16.41 -14.19
CA VAL A 71 -15.74 -16.50 -14.12
C VAL A 71 -16.42 -15.55 -15.11
N LEU A 72 -15.95 -14.30 -15.20
CA LEU A 72 -16.53 -13.29 -16.09
C LEU A 72 -16.38 -13.71 -17.56
N SER A 73 -15.21 -14.21 -17.95
CA SER A 73 -14.95 -14.65 -19.31
C SER A 73 -15.68 -15.97 -19.65
N ALA A 74 -15.73 -16.93 -18.73
CA ALA A 74 -16.52 -18.16 -18.91
C ALA A 74 -18.00 -17.85 -19.15
N LYS A 75 -18.57 -16.93 -18.37
CA LYS A 75 -19.94 -16.45 -18.54
C LYS A 75 -20.14 -15.77 -19.89
N TYR A 76 -19.19 -14.96 -20.35
CA TYR A 76 -19.26 -14.28 -21.65
C TYR A 76 -19.31 -15.26 -22.83
N TYR A 77 -18.55 -16.36 -22.77
CA TYR A 77 -18.53 -17.40 -23.80
C TYR A 77 -19.61 -18.48 -23.62
N ASN A 78 -20.55 -18.31 -22.68
CA ASN A 78 -21.58 -19.30 -22.32
C ASN A 78 -21.01 -20.68 -21.95
N CYS A 79 -19.85 -20.70 -21.28
CA CYS A 79 -19.31 -21.93 -20.71
C CYS A 79 -19.90 -22.18 -19.32
N GLU A 80 -20.03 -23.46 -18.96
CA GLU A 80 -20.36 -23.83 -17.60
C GLU A 80 -19.12 -23.67 -16.70
N TYR A 81 -19.33 -23.17 -15.49
CA TYR A 81 -18.26 -22.95 -14.53
C TYR A 81 -18.69 -23.37 -13.13
N LYS A 82 -17.74 -23.90 -12.37
CA LYS A 82 -17.91 -24.24 -10.96
C LYS A 82 -16.74 -23.67 -10.17
N THR A 83 -17.01 -22.69 -9.33
CA THR A 83 -15.99 -22.12 -8.44
C THR A 83 -15.87 -22.98 -7.20
N ILE A 84 -14.68 -23.52 -6.94
CA ILE A 84 -14.36 -24.34 -5.78
C ILE A 84 -13.49 -23.49 -4.84
N LEU A 85 -14.11 -22.97 -3.78
CA LEU A 85 -13.46 -22.11 -2.80
C LEU A 85 -12.85 -22.89 -1.63
N PHE A 86 -13.44 -24.03 -1.27
CA PHE A 86 -13.03 -24.84 -0.12
C PHE A 86 -13.09 -26.32 -0.50
N GLU A 87 -11.97 -26.84 -0.96
CA GLU A 87 -11.73 -28.28 -1.08
C GLU A 87 -10.43 -28.59 -0.33
N GLU A 88 -10.46 -29.62 0.53
CA GLU A 88 -9.35 -29.96 1.42
C GLU A 88 -8.04 -30.08 0.63
N ASP A 89 -6.98 -29.45 1.13
CA ASP A 89 -5.63 -29.43 0.55
C ASP A 89 -5.50 -28.81 -0.86
N SER A 90 -6.52 -28.10 -1.36
CA SER A 90 -6.46 -27.45 -2.68
C SER A 90 -6.45 -25.93 -2.59
N TYR A 91 -5.74 -25.31 -3.54
CA TYR A 91 -5.77 -23.86 -3.74
C TYR A 91 -7.07 -23.47 -4.46
N PRO A 92 -7.76 -22.37 -4.10
CA PRO A 92 -9.00 -21.94 -4.75
C PRO A 92 -8.87 -21.95 -6.28
N TYR A 93 -9.86 -22.53 -6.95
CA TYR A 93 -9.82 -22.64 -8.40
C TYR A 93 -11.22 -22.67 -9.01
N THR A 94 -11.30 -22.30 -10.28
CA THR A 94 -12.53 -22.38 -11.05
C THR A 94 -12.41 -23.49 -12.09
N GLU A 95 -13.29 -24.49 -12.03
CA GLU A 95 -13.45 -25.48 -13.09
C GLU A 95 -14.30 -24.90 -14.22
N ILE A 96 -13.85 -25.09 -15.46
CA ILE A 96 -14.47 -24.49 -16.64
C ILE A 96 -14.72 -25.58 -17.67
N PHE A 97 -15.99 -25.80 -17.99
CA PHE A 97 -16.45 -26.76 -18.98
C PHE A 97 -16.93 -25.99 -20.22
N CYS A 98 -16.09 -25.95 -21.25
CA CYS A 98 -16.41 -25.33 -22.54
C CYS A 98 -16.49 -26.40 -23.63
N PRO A 99 -17.57 -26.45 -24.43
CA PRO A 99 -17.66 -27.37 -25.57
C PRO A 99 -16.66 -27.02 -26.68
N ASN A 100 -16.28 -25.74 -26.80
CA ASN A 100 -15.26 -25.28 -27.74
C ASN A 100 -13.92 -25.06 -27.02
N SER A 101 -12.91 -25.82 -27.42
CA SER A 101 -11.56 -25.78 -26.84
C SER A 101 -10.79 -24.49 -27.13
N GLU A 102 -11.16 -23.73 -28.16
CA GLU A 102 -10.48 -22.48 -28.50
C GLU A 102 -10.74 -21.38 -27.45
N PHE A 103 -11.97 -21.28 -26.94
CA PHE A 103 -12.32 -20.29 -25.92
C PHE A 103 -11.67 -20.58 -24.56
N LYS A 104 -11.33 -21.84 -24.28
CA LYS A 104 -10.66 -22.23 -23.04
C LYS A 104 -9.37 -21.44 -22.81
N LYS A 105 -8.56 -21.22 -23.86
CA LYS A 105 -7.32 -20.45 -23.74
C LYS A 105 -7.57 -18.99 -23.36
N PHE A 106 -8.57 -18.36 -23.97
CA PHE A 106 -8.92 -16.97 -23.65
C PHE A 106 -9.45 -16.82 -22.23
N ILE A 107 -10.23 -17.79 -21.76
CA ILE A 107 -10.75 -17.80 -20.40
C ILE A 107 -9.62 -17.98 -19.38
N ILE A 108 -8.64 -18.86 -19.66
CA ILE A 108 -7.46 -19.00 -18.80
C ILE A 108 -6.66 -17.68 -18.75
N TRP A 109 -6.47 -17.00 -19.87
CA TRP A 109 -5.78 -15.70 -19.86
C TRP A 109 -6.54 -14.58 -19.16
N ALA A 110 -7.87 -14.66 -19.08
CA ALA A 110 -8.68 -13.61 -18.45
C ALA A 110 -8.40 -13.47 -16.95
N GLY A 111 -8.03 -14.57 -16.27
CA GLY A 111 -7.70 -14.58 -14.85
C GLY A 111 -6.51 -13.69 -14.53
N PRO A 112 -5.32 -13.93 -15.10
CA PRO A 112 -4.15 -13.06 -14.94
C PRO A 112 -4.34 -11.64 -15.51
N LEU A 113 -5.12 -11.48 -16.59
CA LEU A 113 -5.20 -10.22 -17.31
C LEU A 113 -5.94 -9.13 -16.52
N LEU A 114 -7.07 -9.47 -15.90
CA LEU A 114 -7.90 -8.52 -15.16
C LEU A 114 -7.16 -7.81 -14.00
N PRO A 115 -6.56 -8.52 -13.01
CA PRO A 115 -5.75 -7.90 -11.98
C PRO A 115 -4.51 -7.20 -12.55
N SER A 116 -3.89 -7.68 -13.63
CA SER A 116 -2.76 -6.97 -14.27
C SER A 116 -3.17 -5.59 -14.80
N LEU A 117 -4.30 -5.51 -15.51
CA LEU A 117 -4.83 -4.24 -16.03
C LEU A 117 -5.19 -3.27 -14.90
N LEU A 118 -5.82 -3.76 -13.83
CA LEU A 118 -6.14 -2.94 -12.67
C LEU A 118 -4.86 -2.44 -11.97
N ALA A 119 -3.87 -3.31 -11.77
CA ALA A 119 -2.61 -2.95 -11.14
C ALA A 119 -1.84 -1.92 -11.99
N ILE A 120 -1.76 -2.08 -13.31
CA ILE A 120 -1.15 -1.09 -14.21
C ILE A 120 -1.87 0.25 -14.11
N SER A 121 -3.22 0.24 -14.08
CA SER A 121 -4.03 1.46 -13.94
C SER A 121 -3.75 2.17 -12.60
N LEU A 122 -3.72 1.41 -11.50
CA LEU A 122 -3.37 1.91 -10.17
C LEU A 122 -1.93 2.43 -10.10
N PHE A 123 -0.99 1.80 -10.81
CA PHE A 123 0.39 2.23 -10.85
C PHE A 123 0.55 3.58 -11.58
N ILE A 124 -0.18 3.78 -12.68
CA ILE A 124 -0.11 5.03 -13.47
C ILE A 124 -0.80 6.17 -12.72
N ILE A 125 -2.05 5.95 -12.29
CA ILE A 125 -2.94 6.99 -11.75
C ILE A 125 -2.68 7.22 -10.26
N GLY A 126 -2.24 6.19 -9.54
CA GLY A 126 -2.06 6.22 -8.10
C GLY A 126 -0.88 7.08 -7.66
N GLY A 127 -1.06 7.72 -6.50
CA GLY A 127 0.06 8.31 -5.76
C GLY A 127 1.01 7.24 -5.25
N LYS A 128 2.10 7.66 -4.60
CA LYS A 128 3.21 6.79 -4.19
C LYS A 128 2.74 5.51 -3.50
N PHE A 129 2.01 5.64 -2.38
CA PHE A 129 1.42 4.51 -1.63
C PHE A 129 0.65 3.50 -2.50
N ILE A 130 -0.14 3.99 -3.46
CA ILE A 130 -0.95 3.15 -4.35
C ILE A 130 -0.07 2.42 -5.37
N ARG A 131 1.03 3.02 -5.82
CA ARG A 131 2.00 2.37 -6.73
C ARG A 131 2.68 1.18 -6.07
N GLU A 132 3.01 1.28 -4.80
CA GLU A 132 3.58 0.15 -4.06
C GLU A 132 2.56 -1.00 -3.92
N ILE A 133 1.30 -0.68 -3.64
CA ILE A 133 0.20 -1.67 -3.63
C ILE A 133 0.03 -2.32 -5.01
N ALA A 134 0.05 -1.53 -6.08
CA ALA A 134 -0.04 -2.03 -7.45
C ALA A 134 1.10 -2.99 -7.80
N LEU A 135 2.32 -2.69 -7.33
CA LEU A 135 3.47 -3.57 -7.54
C LEU A 135 3.32 -4.90 -6.81
N MET A 136 2.84 -4.87 -5.56
CA MET A 136 2.52 -6.09 -4.80
C MET A 136 1.40 -6.89 -5.47
N MET A 137 0.37 -6.22 -5.98
CA MET A 137 -0.75 -6.83 -6.70
C MET A 137 -0.27 -7.55 -7.98
N LEU A 138 0.61 -6.92 -8.78
CA LEU A 138 1.24 -7.59 -9.93
C LEU A 138 2.06 -8.81 -9.50
N GLY A 139 2.85 -8.69 -8.43
CA GLY A 139 3.66 -9.79 -7.94
C GLY A 139 2.84 -10.98 -7.45
N PHE A 140 1.78 -10.73 -6.68
CA PHE A 140 0.85 -11.78 -6.27
C PHE A 140 0.12 -12.40 -7.46
N ASN A 141 -0.31 -11.60 -8.44
CA ASN A 141 -0.95 -12.12 -9.64
C ASN A 141 -0.03 -13.05 -10.45
N LEU A 142 1.27 -12.74 -10.54
CA LEU A 142 2.23 -13.65 -11.18
C LEU A 142 2.38 -14.97 -10.41
N LEU A 143 2.29 -14.96 -9.08
CA LEU A 143 2.31 -16.19 -8.28
C LEU A 143 1.07 -17.06 -8.54
N THR A 144 -0.12 -16.46 -8.62
CA THR A 144 -1.38 -17.19 -8.83
C THR A 144 -1.46 -17.79 -10.24
N THR A 145 -0.89 -17.09 -11.22
CA THR A 145 -0.83 -17.50 -12.64
C THR A 145 -0.03 -18.80 -12.87
N TYR A 146 0.67 -19.34 -11.86
CA TYR A 146 1.42 -20.60 -12.00
C TYR A 146 0.57 -21.77 -12.52
N LYS A 147 -0.66 -21.92 -11.99
CA LYS A 147 -1.59 -22.99 -12.39
C LYS A 147 -2.10 -22.78 -13.82
N ASP A 148 -2.44 -21.54 -14.18
CA ASP A 148 -2.86 -21.18 -15.55
C ASP A 148 -1.78 -21.49 -16.58
N LEU A 149 -0.52 -21.19 -16.27
CA LEU A 149 0.60 -21.49 -17.16
C LEU A 149 0.80 -22.99 -17.33
N LEU A 150 0.55 -23.79 -16.28
CA LEU A 150 0.57 -25.23 -16.37
C LEU A 150 -0.55 -25.72 -17.32
N ASP A 151 -1.77 -25.20 -17.17
CA ASP A 151 -2.92 -25.57 -18.00
C ASP A 151 -2.78 -25.12 -19.47
N LEU A 152 -2.03 -24.05 -19.72
CA LEU A 152 -1.66 -23.57 -21.06
C LEU A 152 -0.48 -24.35 -21.66
N GLY A 153 0.16 -25.25 -20.92
CA GLY A 153 1.26 -26.08 -21.40
C GLY A 153 2.62 -25.35 -21.45
N PHE A 154 2.81 -24.30 -20.66
CA PHE A 154 4.10 -23.61 -20.59
C PHE A 154 5.19 -24.48 -19.93
N SER A 155 6.43 -24.28 -20.39
CA SER A 155 7.58 -25.02 -19.88
C SER A 155 7.79 -24.77 -18.36
N PRO A 156 8.35 -25.75 -17.62
CA PRO A 156 8.66 -25.58 -16.20
C PRO A 156 9.54 -24.35 -15.90
N TYR A 157 10.48 -24.03 -16.80
CA TYR A 157 11.37 -22.88 -16.64
C TYR A 157 10.64 -21.55 -16.67
N LEU A 158 9.66 -21.39 -17.58
CA LEU A 158 8.85 -20.16 -17.64
C LEU A 158 7.99 -20.02 -16.38
N ARG A 159 7.41 -21.11 -15.91
CA ARG A 159 6.62 -21.14 -14.66
C ARG A 159 7.46 -20.76 -13.43
N ILE A 160 8.65 -21.31 -13.29
CA ILE A 160 9.58 -20.94 -12.22
C ILE A 160 10.00 -19.47 -12.36
N GLY A 161 10.29 -19.02 -13.59
CA GLY A 161 10.62 -17.63 -13.89
C GLY A 161 9.52 -16.65 -13.45
N THR A 162 8.25 -16.98 -13.70
CA THR A 162 7.12 -16.15 -13.25
C THR A 162 7.00 -16.11 -11.73
N ILE A 163 7.24 -17.22 -11.02
CA ILE A 163 7.25 -17.23 -9.56
C ILE A 163 8.36 -16.33 -9.01
N VAL A 164 9.59 -16.51 -9.51
CA VAL A 164 10.75 -15.71 -9.07
C VAL A 164 10.52 -14.23 -9.33
N LEU A 165 10.01 -13.87 -10.52
CA LEU A 165 9.66 -12.49 -10.85
C LEU A 165 8.56 -11.94 -9.91
N GLY A 166 7.52 -12.74 -9.64
CA GLY A 166 6.47 -12.37 -8.69
C GLY A 166 7.01 -12.07 -7.30
N LEU A 167 7.89 -12.93 -6.77
CA LEU A 167 8.54 -12.72 -5.47
C LEU A 167 9.40 -11.45 -5.43
N ILE A 168 10.13 -11.16 -6.52
CA ILE A 168 10.93 -9.93 -6.63
C ILE A 168 10.02 -8.69 -6.59
N LEU A 169 8.91 -8.68 -7.34
CA LEU A 169 7.96 -7.55 -7.34
C LEU A 169 7.33 -7.35 -5.95
N ILE A 170 6.94 -8.43 -5.26
CA ILE A 170 6.41 -8.35 -3.90
C ILE A 170 7.46 -7.77 -2.94
N ALA A 171 8.71 -8.25 -3.01
CA ALA A 171 9.78 -7.76 -2.16
C ALA A 171 10.05 -6.27 -2.37
N ILE A 172 10.12 -5.81 -3.63
CA ILE A 172 10.29 -4.40 -3.97
C ILE A 172 9.10 -3.57 -3.44
N GLY A 173 7.87 -4.04 -3.64
CA GLY A 173 6.66 -3.38 -3.14
C GLY A 173 6.68 -3.21 -1.62
N LEU A 174 7.05 -4.28 -0.90
CA LEU A 174 7.18 -4.27 0.56
C LEU A 174 8.26 -3.31 1.07
N ILE A 175 9.43 -3.26 0.41
CA ILE A 175 10.52 -2.35 0.79
C ILE A 175 10.06 -0.90 0.66
N PHE A 176 9.45 -0.54 -0.47
CA PHE A 176 8.97 0.83 -0.68
C PHE A 176 7.81 1.20 0.25
N LEU A 177 6.88 0.26 0.49
CA LEU A 177 5.75 0.48 1.40
C LEU A 177 6.23 0.81 2.83
N ASN A 178 7.24 0.08 3.31
CA ASN A 178 7.84 0.32 4.62
C ASN A 178 8.58 1.66 4.70
N HIS A 179 9.28 2.02 3.63
CA HIS A 179 10.01 3.29 3.56
C HIS A 179 9.06 4.50 3.65
N GLU A 180 7.94 4.47 2.93
CA GLU A 180 6.97 5.59 2.97
C GLU A 180 6.28 5.72 4.31
N ARG A 181 5.96 4.60 4.95
CA ARG A 181 5.37 4.63 6.29
C ARG A 181 6.34 5.19 7.33
N PHE A 182 7.62 4.82 7.26
CA PHE A 182 8.63 5.35 8.15
C PHE A 182 8.75 6.87 8.01
N LYS A 183 8.74 7.37 6.78
CA LYS A 183 8.73 8.81 6.49
C LYS A 183 7.48 9.52 7.05
N LEU A 184 6.30 8.92 6.89
CA LEU A 184 5.05 9.49 7.41
C LEU A 184 5.03 9.56 8.95
N SER A 185 5.55 8.52 9.62
CA SER A 185 5.66 8.45 11.08
C SER A 185 6.56 9.56 11.65
N LEU A 186 7.59 9.99 10.91
CA LEU A 186 8.46 11.10 11.32
C LEU A 186 7.85 12.49 11.10
N MET A 187 6.87 12.62 10.18
CA MET A 187 6.32 13.91 9.77
C MET A 187 5.08 14.35 10.55
N VAL A 188 4.40 13.45 11.24
CA VAL A 188 3.28 13.80 12.12
C VAL A 188 3.82 13.95 13.54
N PRO A 189 4.26 15.15 13.98
CA PRO A 189 4.45 15.37 15.40
C PRO A 189 3.09 15.15 16.03
N PHE A 190 2.98 14.16 16.93
CA PHE A 190 1.78 13.92 17.71
C PHE A 190 1.41 15.22 18.44
N SER A 191 0.55 16.04 17.83
CA SER A 191 -0.16 17.09 18.50
C SER A 191 -1.08 16.36 19.46
N LYS A 192 -0.65 16.27 20.72
CA LYS A 192 -1.48 15.75 21.80
C LYS A 192 -2.74 16.62 21.83
N SER A 193 -3.87 16.02 21.48
CA SER A 193 -5.18 16.51 21.87
C SER A 193 -5.20 16.55 23.39
N ASP A 194 -5.25 17.77 23.93
CA ASP A 194 -5.37 18.06 25.36
C ASP A 194 -6.73 17.62 25.93
#